data_AF-A0A0F5FVV9-F1
#
_entry.id   AF-A0A0F5FVV9-F1
#
_cell.length_a   1.000
_cell.length_b   1.000
_cell.length_c   1.000
_cell.angle_alpha   90.00
_cell.angle_beta   90.00
_cell.angle_gamma   90.00
#
_symmetry.space_group_name_H-M   'P 1'
#
loop_
_entity.id
_entity.type
_entity.pdbx_description
1 polymer ?
#
loop_
_entity_poly.entity_id
_entity_poly.type
_entity_poly.pdbx_seq_one_letter_code
_entity_poly.pdbx_strand_id
1 'polypeptide(L)'
;MSIDTAKHVISVAFQCGSQLQDLMKILRAQCGPEEYKMYAIGIAASIDKISTELIDRALSSYPELKQEIEQQLQETGRFTP
;
A
#
# COMPACT_ATOMS: atom_id res chain seq x y z
N MET A 1 6.07 17.54 -9.40
CA MET A 1 6.69 16.31 -8.84
C MET A 1 7.48 15.65 -9.95
N SER A 2 8.71 15.17 -9.75
CA SER A 2 9.45 14.40 -10.78
C SER A 2 8.96 12.95 -10.85
N ILE A 3 9.28 12.22 -11.93
CA ILE A 3 8.95 10.80 -12.05
C ILE A 3 9.60 9.97 -10.94
N ASP A 4 10.85 10.27 -10.55
CA ASP A 4 11.53 9.59 -9.43
C ASP A 4 10.79 9.81 -8.10
N THR A 5 10.28 11.02 -7.89
CA THR A 5 9.48 11.32 -6.70
C THR A 5 8.15 10.55 -6.73
N ALA A 6 7.52 10.41 -7.91
CA ALA A 6 6.31 9.63 -8.06
C ALA A 6 6.54 8.14 -7.76
N LYS A 7 7.63 7.55 -8.28
CA LYS A 7 8.05 6.18 -7.96
C LYS A 7 8.30 6.03 -6.45
N HIS A 8 8.97 6.98 -5.83
CA HIS A 8 9.21 6.94 -4.40
C HIS A 8 7.91 6.99 -3.57
N VAL A 9 6.97 7.87 -3.94
CA VAL A 9 5.63 7.94 -3.30
C VAL A 9 4.90 6.61 -3.39
N ILE A 10 4.88 5.98 -4.57
CA ILE A 10 4.22 4.69 -4.79
C ILE A 10 4.89 3.59 -3.95
N SER A 11 6.22 3.55 -3.91
CA SER A 11 6.94 2.57 -3.11
C SER A 11 6.66 2.71 -1.62
N VAL A 12 6.68 3.94 -1.09
CA VAL A 12 6.34 4.20 0.32
C VAL A 12 4.88 3.82 0.62
N ALA A 13 3.94 4.10 -0.29
CA ALA A 13 2.54 3.70 -0.14
C ALA A 13 2.39 2.17 -0.04
N PHE A 14 3.06 1.41 -0.91
CA PHE A 14 3.07 -0.06 -0.83
C PHE A 14 3.74 -0.56 0.46
N GLN A 15 4.84 0.04 0.89
CA GLN A 15 5.52 -0.33 2.12
C GLN A 15 4.62 -0.12 3.35
N CYS A 16 3.93 1.02 3.43
CA CYS A 16 2.94 1.27 4.48
C CYS A 16 1.82 0.22 4.45
N GLY A 17 1.30 -0.11 3.27
CA GLY A 17 0.30 -1.17 3.11
C GLY A 17 0.78 -2.52 3.64
N SER A 18 2.00 -2.92 3.30
CA SER A 18 2.60 -4.17 3.79
C SER A 18 2.76 -4.18 5.31
N GLN A 19 3.28 -3.09 5.91
CA GLN A 19 3.45 -2.98 7.36
C GLN A 19 2.12 -3.04 8.11
N LEU A 20 1.08 -2.40 7.57
CA LEU A 20 -0.26 -2.45 8.12
C LEU A 20 -0.87 -3.87 8.03
N GLN A 21 -0.66 -4.59 6.93
CA GLN A 21 -1.07 -5.99 6.81
C GLN A 21 -0.32 -6.90 7.79
N ASP A 22 0.97 -6.66 8.01
CA ASP A 22 1.76 -7.40 9.00
C ASP A 22 1.27 -7.12 10.44
N LEU A 23 0.89 -5.87 10.72
CA LEU A 23 0.26 -5.50 12.00
C LEU A 23 -1.04 -6.28 12.22
N MET A 24 -1.87 -6.50 11.18
CA MET A 24 -3.07 -7.34 11.31
C MET A 24 -2.75 -8.76 11.78
N LYS A 25 -1.62 -9.35 11.37
CA LYS A 25 -1.20 -10.69 11.83
C LYS A 25 -0.92 -10.70 13.33
N ILE A 26 -0.25 -9.67 13.83
CA ILE A 26 0.06 -9.51 15.26
C ILE A 26 -1.23 -9.31 16.06
N LEU A 27 -2.09 -8.40 15.61
CA LEU A 27 -3.35 -8.10 16.30
C LEU A 27 -4.29 -9.31 16.32
N ARG A 28 -4.33 -10.12 15.26
CA ARG A 28 -5.09 -11.36 15.23
C ARG A 28 -4.63 -12.36 16.29
N ALA A 29 -3.35 -12.36 16.63
CA ALA A 29 -2.77 -13.26 17.62
C ALA A 29 -2.94 -12.77 19.07
N GLN A 30 -3.03 -11.45 19.27
CA GLN A 30 -3.02 -10.84 20.61
C GLN A 30 -4.37 -10.30 21.09
N CYS A 31 -5.27 -9.92 20.17
CA CYS A 31 -6.58 -9.35 20.51
C CYS A 31 -7.70 -10.40 20.53
N GLY A 32 -8.76 -10.12 21.28
CA GLY A 32 -10.02 -10.85 21.16
C GLY A 32 -10.69 -10.60 19.80
N PRO A 33 -11.63 -11.47 19.35
CA PRO A 33 -12.24 -11.36 18.01
C PRO A 33 -12.89 -10.00 17.71
N GLU A 34 -13.62 -9.42 18.67
CA GLU A 34 -14.29 -8.12 18.49
C GLU A 34 -13.28 -6.96 18.43
N GLU A 35 -12.25 -7.00 19.26
CA GLU A 35 -11.18 -6.00 19.25
C GLU A 35 -10.36 -6.07 17.96
N TYR A 36 -9.98 -7.27 17.54
CA TYR A 36 -9.32 -7.50 16.25
C TYR A 36 -10.16 -6.96 15.09
N LYS A 37 -11.47 -7.21 15.09
CA LYS A 37 -12.38 -6.74 14.04
C LYS A 37 -12.38 -5.21 13.93
N MET A 38 -12.37 -4.49 15.04
CA MET A 38 -12.28 -3.02 15.03
C MET A 38 -10.98 -2.54 14.39
N TYR A 39 -9.84 -3.12 14.77
CA TYR A 39 -8.56 -2.79 14.16
C TYR A 39 -8.50 -3.16 12.66
N ALA A 40 -8.98 -4.34 12.29
CA ALA A 40 -8.97 -4.83 10.92
C ALA A 40 -9.72 -3.89 9.97
N ILE A 41 -10.89 -3.37 10.39
CA ILE A 41 -11.67 -2.41 9.61
C ILE A 41 -10.89 -1.09 9.45
N GLY A 42 -10.32 -0.55 10.53
CA GLY A 42 -9.55 0.69 10.49
C GLY A 42 -8.29 0.58 9.63
N ILE A 43 -7.59 -0.55 9.70
CA ILE A 43 -6.42 -0.83 8.89
C ILE A 43 -6.80 -0.95 7.42
N ALA A 44 -7.84 -1.71 7.07
CA ALA A 44 -8.30 -1.84 5.69
C ALA A 44 -8.66 -0.48 5.07
N ALA A 45 -9.41 0.36 5.80
CA ALA A 45 -9.77 1.71 5.36
C ALA A 45 -8.53 2.61 5.19
N SER A 46 -7.51 2.45 6.04
CA SER A 46 -6.27 3.22 5.95
C SER A 46 -5.44 2.81 4.72
N ILE A 47 -5.36 1.52 4.42
CA ILE A 47 -4.69 0.99 3.22
C ILE A 47 -5.37 1.50 1.96
N ASP A 48 -6.70 1.42 1.91
CA ASP A 48 -7.50 1.92 0.78
C ASP A 48 -7.24 3.41 0.56
N LYS A 49 -7.35 4.23 1.62
CA LYS A 49 -7.12 5.67 1.53
C LYS A 49 -5.71 6.05 1.11
N ILE A 50 -4.68 5.35 1.61
CA ILE A 50 -3.29 5.55 1.17
C ILE A 50 -3.16 5.25 -0.32
N SER A 51 -3.79 4.17 -0.78
CA SER A 51 -3.74 3.76 -2.19
C SER A 51 -4.40 4.82 -3.08
N THR A 52 -5.62 5.25 -2.75
CA THR A 52 -6.36 6.24 -3.55
C THR A 52 -5.71 7.63 -3.52
N GLU A 53 -5.22 8.09 -2.37
CA GLU A 53 -4.71 9.47 -2.26
C GLU A 53 -3.27 9.63 -2.78
N LEU A 54 -2.44 8.58 -2.67
CA LEU A 54 -1.03 8.64 -3.06
C LEU A 54 -0.76 7.96 -4.40
N ILE A 55 -1.19 6.71 -4.56
CA ILE A 55 -0.88 5.92 -5.76
C ILE A 55 -1.65 6.47 -6.95
N ASP A 56 -2.98 6.65 -6.84
CA ASP A 56 -3.78 7.14 -7.98
C ASP A 56 -3.34 8.54 -8.41
N ARG A 57 -2.93 9.39 -7.46
CA ARG A 57 -2.41 10.73 -7.75
C ARG A 57 -1.06 10.69 -8.47
N ALA A 58 -0.17 9.78 -8.07
CA ALA A 58 1.11 9.57 -8.74
C ALA A 58 0.92 8.99 -10.16
N LEU A 59 0.04 7.99 -10.31
CA LEU A 59 -0.31 7.40 -11.60
C LEU A 59 -1.04 8.36 -12.53
N SER A 60 -1.88 9.25 -12.00
CA SER A 60 -2.52 10.31 -12.80
C SER A 60 -1.50 11.30 -13.36
N SER A 61 -0.39 11.50 -12.66
CA SER A 61 0.70 12.40 -13.11
C SER A 61 1.67 11.70 -14.07
N TYR A 62 1.83 10.38 -13.93
CA TYR A 62 2.76 9.55 -14.70
C TYR A 62 2.13 8.19 -15.05
N PRO A 63 1.20 8.14 -16.02
CA PRO A 63 0.45 6.92 -16.36
C PRO A 63 1.34 5.76 -16.83
N GLU A 64 2.51 6.06 -17.40
CA GLU A 64 3.51 5.09 -17.83
C GLU A 64 4.00 4.19 -16.68
N LEU A 65 3.96 4.68 -15.43
CA LEU A 65 4.35 3.90 -14.26
C LEU A 65 3.42 2.72 -14.00
N LYS A 66 2.18 2.76 -14.49
CA LYS A 66 1.20 1.69 -14.26
C LYS A 66 1.69 0.34 -14.78
N GLN A 67 2.19 0.31 -16.03
CA GLN A 67 2.72 -0.92 -16.63
C GLN A 67 4.00 -1.37 -15.91
N GLU A 68 4.87 -0.44 -15.54
CA GLU A 68 6.10 -0.74 -14.80
C GLU A 68 5.78 -1.40 -13.44
N ILE A 69 4.81 -0.86 -12.70
CA ILE A 69 4.36 -1.39 -11.41
C ILE A 69 3.74 -2.78 -11.58
N GLU A 70 2.82 -2.94 -12.53
CA GLU A 70 2.16 -4.23 -12.79
C GLU A 70 3.19 -5.31 -13.13
N GLN A 71 4.21 -4.98 -13.93
CA GLN A 71 5.28 -5.89 -14.28
C GLN A 71 6.14 -6.26 -13.06
N GLN A 72 6.62 -5.28 -12.29
CA GLN A 72 7.44 -5.54 -11.09
C GLN A 72 6.69 -6.35 -10.04
N LEU A 73 5.39 -6.08 -9.84
CA LEU A 73 4.55 -6.81 -8.91
C LEU A 73 4.35 -8.27 -9.35
N GLN A 74 4.23 -8.54 -10.65
CA GLN A 74 4.16 -9.91 -11.16
C GLN A 74 5.48 -10.68 -10.95
N GLU A 75 6.61 -10.02 -11.19
CA GLU A 75 7.94 -10.65 -11.12
C GLU A 75 8.41 -10.87 -9.68
N THR A 76 8.15 -9.91 -8.79
CA THR A 76 8.78 -9.88 -7.46
C THR A 76 7.79 -9.78 -6.30
N GLY A 77 6.51 -9.52 -6.58
CA GLY A 77 5.51 -9.21 -5.56
C GLY A 77 5.73 -7.87 -4.86
N ARG A 78 6.65 -7.02 -5.34
CA ARG A 78 7.03 -5.75 -4.74
C ARG A 78 7.28 -4.70 -5.82
N PHE A 79 7.17 -3.42 -5.43
CA PHE A 79 7.56 -2.30 -6.27
C PHE A 79 8.68 -1.52 -5.58
N THR A 80 9.82 -1.41 -6.26
CA THR A 80 11.01 -0.71 -5.74
C THR A 80 11.42 0.35 -6.77
N PRO A 81 11.61 1.62 -6.33
CA PRO A 81 11.93 2.73 -7.22
C PRO A 81 13.36 2.64 -7.76
#